data_AF-A0ABD5AKU6-F1
#
_entry.id   AF-A0ABD5AKU6-F1
#
_cell.length_a   1.000
_cell.length_b   1.000
_cell.length_c   1.000
_cell.angle_alpha   90.00
_cell.angle_beta   90.00
_cell.angle_gamma   90.00
#
_symmetry.space_group_name_H-M   'P 1'
#
loop_
_entity.id
_entity.type
_entity.pdbx_description
1 polymer ?
#
loop_
_entity_poly.entity_id
_entity_poly.type
_entity_poly.pdbx_seq_one_letter_code
_entity_poly.pdbx_strand_id
1 'polypeptide(L)'
;MEFAEKFAKIAAENQDWYQPSERTAKQIERLAKWHFERHGLHQFDRYEPERLLYNPVPFKGANSSWRLKDNPIVKKKPSNNELAHLVATRGKYWTRYEEDWFCPCCSRDKYDCVRPSKKNSWIFEVKTAYLFSIEEMNFDSNPAPMCVDCIDMALNFGREVLELSGKRSMIHFPSSVLTLKELREIVIARPHSQHKFKNEVIDRIIPEIVQRVVKFCDSLP
;
A
#
# COMPACT_ATOMS: atom_id res chain seq x y z
N MET A 1 -22.45 -10.65 -41.39
CA MET A 1 -23.40 -11.73 -40.99
C MET A 1 -22.71 -13.07 -40.84
N GLU A 2 -21.72 -13.39 -41.67
CA GLU A 2 -20.93 -14.63 -41.66
C GLU A 2 -20.32 -15.03 -40.29
N PHE A 3 -19.85 -14.04 -39.50
CA PHE A 3 -19.19 -14.30 -38.22
C PHE A 3 -20.20 -14.76 -37.14
N ALA A 4 -21.37 -14.13 -37.08
CA ALA A 4 -22.39 -14.43 -36.08
C ALA A 4 -23.01 -15.83 -36.29
N GLU A 5 -23.26 -16.21 -37.55
CA GLU A 5 -23.70 -17.57 -37.91
C GLU A 5 -22.64 -18.61 -37.54
N LYS A 6 -21.35 -18.29 -37.70
CA LYS A 6 -20.25 -19.19 -37.35
C LYS A 6 -20.18 -19.45 -35.84
N PHE A 7 -20.35 -18.42 -35.01
CA PHE A 7 -20.42 -18.59 -33.55
C PHE A 7 -21.66 -19.37 -33.10
N ALA A 8 -22.82 -19.06 -33.68
CA ALA A 8 -24.05 -19.79 -33.39
C ALA A 8 -23.92 -21.28 -33.74
N LYS A 9 -23.24 -21.60 -34.84
CA LYS A 9 -22.97 -22.98 -35.27
C LYS A 9 -22.00 -23.70 -34.33
N ILE A 10 -20.88 -23.07 -33.96
CA ILE A 10 -19.89 -23.65 -33.02
C ILE A 10 -20.51 -23.95 -31.65
N ALA A 11 -21.34 -23.03 -31.14
CA ALA A 11 -22.06 -23.21 -29.87
C ALA A 11 -23.16 -24.29 -29.97
N ALA A 12 -23.86 -24.39 -31.10
CA ALA A 12 -24.87 -25.42 -31.33
C ALA A 12 -24.26 -26.83 -31.47
N GLU A 13 -23.05 -26.93 -32.01
CA GLU A 13 -22.32 -28.19 -32.21
C GLU A 13 -21.54 -28.64 -30.95
N ASN A 14 -21.61 -27.90 -29.83
CA ASN A 14 -20.84 -28.14 -28.60
C ASN A 14 -19.32 -28.24 -28.86
N GLN A 15 -18.81 -27.56 -29.89
CA GLN A 15 -17.37 -27.51 -30.24
C GLN A 15 -16.65 -26.27 -29.68
N ASP A 16 -17.39 -25.43 -28.97
CA ASP A 16 -16.99 -24.20 -28.31
C ASP A 16 -16.03 -24.41 -27.13
N TRP A 17 -16.10 -25.55 -26.44
CA TRP A 17 -15.30 -25.80 -25.23
C TRP A 17 -14.08 -26.71 -25.48
N TYR A 18 -14.00 -27.39 -26.63
CA TYR A 18 -12.93 -28.33 -26.93
C TYR A 18 -12.11 -27.89 -28.14
N GLN A 19 -10.94 -27.32 -27.88
CA GLN A 19 -9.92 -27.10 -28.90
C GLN A 19 -9.00 -28.32 -28.94
N PRO A 20 -8.95 -29.09 -30.05
CA PRO A 20 -8.02 -30.21 -30.17
C PRO A 20 -6.58 -29.71 -30.09
N SER A 21 -5.82 -30.16 -29.10
CA SER A 21 -4.40 -29.86 -29.01
C SER A 21 -3.61 -30.81 -29.91
N GLU A 22 -2.81 -30.30 -30.84
CA GLU A 22 -1.90 -31.13 -31.65
C GLU A 22 -0.88 -31.90 -30.79
N ARG A 23 -0.54 -31.35 -29.62
CA ARG A 23 0.39 -31.92 -28.66
C ARG A 23 -0.34 -32.23 -27.37
N THR A 24 -0.07 -33.41 -26.82
CA THR A 24 -0.59 -33.80 -25.50
C THR A 24 -0.02 -32.91 -24.40
N ALA A 25 -0.76 -32.75 -23.30
CA ALA A 25 -0.29 -32.02 -22.11
C ALA A 25 1.10 -32.50 -21.63
N LYS A 26 1.34 -33.82 -21.64
CA LYS A 26 2.64 -34.42 -21.29
C LYS A 26 3.79 -33.98 -22.20
N GLN A 27 3.53 -33.81 -23.51
CA GLN A 27 4.55 -33.32 -24.45
C GLN A 27 4.86 -31.85 -24.20
N ILE A 28 3.85 -31.05 -23.89
CA ILE A 28 4.02 -29.63 -23.52
C ILE A 28 4.84 -29.50 -22.23
N GLU A 29 4.49 -30.25 -21.18
CA GLU A 29 5.22 -30.25 -19.91
C GLU A 29 6.69 -30.68 -20.08
N ARG A 30 6.95 -31.71 -20.89
CA ARG A 30 8.33 -32.16 -21.17
C ARG A 30 9.14 -31.08 -21.87
N LEU A 31 8.55 -30.41 -22.85
CA LEU A 31 9.20 -29.34 -23.59
C LEU A 31 9.47 -28.12 -22.67
N ALA A 32 8.51 -27.77 -21.82
CA ALA A 32 8.66 -26.72 -20.83
C ALA A 32 9.83 -27.02 -19.86
N LYS A 33 9.90 -28.24 -19.31
CA LYS A 33 11.02 -28.67 -18.45
C LYS A 33 12.36 -28.57 -19.16
N TRP A 34 12.44 -29.03 -20.42
CA TRP A 34 13.66 -28.90 -21.21
C TRP A 34 14.10 -27.44 -21.38
N HIS A 35 13.16 -26.53 -21.66
CA HIS A 35 13.47 -25.10 -21.72
C HIS A 35 13.90 -24.55 -20.35
N PHE A 36 13.24 -24.93 -19.26
CA PHE A 36 13.59 -24.47 -17.92
C PHE A 36 14.99 -24.91 -17.51
N GLU A 37 15.37 -26.16 -17.81
CA GLU A 37 16.72 -26.67 -17.59
C GLU A 37 17.75 -25.97 -18.48
N ARG A 38 17.50 -25.89 -19.79
CA ARG A 38 18.43 -25.29 -20.77
C ARG A 38 18.72 -23.81 -20.47
N HIS A 39 17.71 -23.07 -20.02
CA HIS A 39 17.84 -21.65 -19.72
C HIS A 39 18.15 -21.36 -18.24
N GLY A 40 18.41 -22.40 -17.44
CA GLY A 40 18.82 -22.24 -16.04
C GLY A 40 17.74 -21.72 -15.10
N LEU A 41 16.46 -21.72 -15.50
CA LEU A 41 15.35 -21.25 -14.66
C LEU A 41 15.23 -22.05 -13.35
N HIS A 42 15.55 -23.35 -13.39
CA HIS A 42 15.62 -24.21 -12.21
C HIS A 42 16.74 -23.85 -11.21
N GLN A 43 17.71 -23.02 -11.61
CA GLN A 43 18.76 -22.52 -10.70
C GLN A 43 18.23 -21.39 -9.81
N PHE A 44 17.17 -20.71 -10.24
CA PHE A 44 16.53 -19.62 -9.50
C PHE A 44 15.34 -20.11 -8.65
N ASP A 45 14.53 -21.02 -9.19
CA ASP A 45 13.46 -21.69 -8.46
C ASP A 45 13.31 -23.15 -8.93
N ARG A 46 13.57 -24.09 -8.01
CA ARG A 46 13.51 -25.53 -8.30
C ARG A 46 12.07 -26.06 -8.34
N TYR A 47 11.13 -25.38 -7.70
CA TYR A 47 9.78 -25.88 -7.45
C TYR A 47 8.75 -25.31 -8.44
N GLU A 48 8.82 -24.01 -8.74
CA GLU A 48 7.86 -23.34 -9.65
C GLU A 48 8.56 -22.33 -10.60
N PRO A 49 9.54 -22.76 -11.42
CA PRO A 49 10.30 -21.86 -12.32
C PRO A 49 9.42 -21.07 -13.29
N GLU A 50 8.26 -21.63 -13.67
CA GLU A 50 7.30 -20.96 -14.54
C GLU A 50 6.72 -19.68 -13.93
N ARG A 51 6.68 -19.56 -12.60
CA ARG A 51 6.26 -18.32 -11.92
C ARG A 51 7.17 -17.14 -12.23
N LEU A 52 8.46 -17.39 -12.51
CA LEU A 52 9.39 -16.35 -12.92
C LEU A 52 9.03 -15.74 -14.28
N LEU A 53 8.31 -16.49 -15.12
CA LEU A 53 7.88 -16.05 -16.45
C LEU A 53 6.51 -15.37 -16.41
N TYR A 54 5.62 -15.80 -15.51
CA TYR A 54 4.26 -15.27 -15.40
C TYR A 54 4.13 -14.09 -14.45
N ASN A 55 5.00 -13.98 -13.44
CA ASN A 55 4.97 -12.88 -12.49
C ASN A 55 5.95 -11.81 -12.95
N PRO A 56 5.49 -10.74 -13.62
CA PRO A 56 6.38 -9.60 -13.84
C PRO A 56 6.83 -9.11 -12.47
N VAL A 57 8.14 -9.01 -12.25
CA VAL A 57 8.66 -8.27 -11.10
C VAL A 57 8.17 -6.83 -11.30
N PRO A 58 7.24 -6.33 -10.48
CA PRO A 58 6.73 -4.99 -10.70
C PRO A 58 7.89 -4.03 -10.49
N PHE A 59 8.17 -3.20 -11.50
CA PHE A 59 9.18 -2.16 -11.40
C PHE A 59 8.88 -1.31 -10.15
N LYS A 60 9.80 -1.35 -9.18
CA LYS A 60 9.72 -0.52 -8.00
C LYS A 60 10.37 0.82 -8.36
N GLY A 61 9.55 1.85 -8.48
CA GLY A 61 10.05 3.22 -8.64
C GLY A 61 10.86 3.66 -7.41
N ALA A 62 11.41 4.88 -7.47
CA ALA A 62 12.14 5.45 -6.34
C ALA A 62 11.31 5.45 -5.06
N ASN A 63 11.95 5.20 -3.91
CA ASN A 63 11.28 5.19 -2.61
C ASN A 63 10.66 6.53 -2.21
N SER A 64 11.06 7.64 -2.83
CA SER A 64 10.45 8.97 -2.67
C SER A 64 9.20 9.20 -3.54
N SER A 65 8.83 8.25 -4.42
CA SER A 65 7.72 8.42 -5.37
C SER A 65 6.36 8.65 -4.71
N TRP A 66 6.15 8.17 -3.48
CA TRP A 66 4.90 8.34 -2.74
C TRP A 66 4.54 9.81 -2.48
N ARG A 67 5.55 10.66 -2.27
CA ARG A 67 5.39 12.10 -1.98
C ARG A 67 5.39 13.00 -3.23
N LEU A 68 5.73 12.43 -4.39
CA LEU A 68 5.68 13.11 -5.69
C LEU A 68 4.37 12.90 -6.43
N LYS A 69 3.55 11.95 -5.97
CA LYS A 69 2.27 11.64 -6.59
C LYS A 69 1.25 12.76 -6.38
N ASP A 70 0.73 13.32 -7.46
CA ASP A 70 -0.35 14.30 -7.37
C ASP A 70 -1.70 13.59 -7.16
N ASN A 71 -2.20 13.67 -5.94
CA ASN A 71 -3.50 13.12 -5.58
C ASN A 71 -4.58 14.19 -5.75
N PRO A 72 -5.65 13.94 -6.53
CA PRO A 72 -6.68 14.92 -6.82
C PRO A 72 -7.42 15.36 -5.55
N ILE A 73 -7.91 16.60 -5.55
CA ILE A 73 -8.76 17.13 -4.49
C ILE A 73 -10.20 16.71 -4.78
N VAL A 74 -10.83 16.05 -3.82
CA VAL A 74 -12.22 15.67 -3.89
C VAL A 74 -13.06 16.88 -3.47
N LYS A 75 -13.83 17.44 -4.42
CA LYS A 75 -14.73 18.56 -4.17
C LYS A 75 -16.08 18.12 -3.58
N LYS A 76 -16.52 16.90 -3.89
CA LYS A 76 -17.77 16.34 -3.39
C LYS A 76 -17.62 16.02 -1.90
N LYS A 77 -18.59 16.44 -1.10
CA LYS A 77 -18.72 16.04 0.31
C LYS A 77 -19.69 14.85 0.43
N PRO A 78 -19.51 13.95 1.41
CA PRO A 78 -20.46 12.88 1.64
C PRO A 78 -21.78 13.46 2.15
N SER A 79 -22.88 13.12 1.48
CA SER A 79 -24.22 13.42 1.97
C SER A 79 -24.56 12.59 3.22
N ASN A 80 -25.56 13.01 3.98
CA ASN A 80 -26.00 12.29 5.19
C ASN A 80 -26.39 10.82 4.89
N ASN A 81 -27.03 10.57 3.75
CA ASN A 81 -27.42 9.21 3.34
C ASN A 81 -26.19 8.36 2.98
N GLU A 82 -25.21 8.94 2.29
CA GLU A 82 -23.95 8.24 1.99
C GLU A 82 -23.14 7.95 3.26
N LEU A 83 -23.14 8.88 4.21
CA LEU A 83 -22.50 8.68 5.51
C LEU A 83 -23.20 7.58 6.31
N ALA A 84 -24.53 7.61 6.39
CA ALA A 84 -25.32 6.57 7.04
C ALA A 84 -25.06 5.18 6.42
N HIS A 85 -24.98 5.11 5.09
CA HIS A 85 -24.64 3.88 4.38
C HIS A 85 -23.21 3.40 4.73
N LEU A 86 -22.23 4.32 4.81
CA LEU A 86 -20.86 3.99 5.24
C LEU A 86 -20.86 3.42 6.66
N VAL A 87 -21.59 4.03 7.59
CA VAL A 87 -21.69 3.57 8.98
C VAL A 87 -22.36 2.19 9.04
N ALA A 88 -23.44 1.97 8.30
CA ALA A 88 -24.15 0.69 8.29
C ALA A 88 -23.31 -0.46 7.69
N THR A 89 -22.54 -0.20 6.64
CA THR A 89 -21.80 -1.25 5.92
C THR A 89 -20.37 -1.43 6.42
N ARG A 90 -19.72 -0.36 6.89
CA ARG A 90 -18.28 -0.30 7.23
C ARG A 90 -17.99 0.57 8.45
N GLY A 91 -18.99 0.76 9.32
CA GLY A 91 -18.88 1.62 10.49
C GLY A 91 -18.00 1.08 11.62
N LYS A 92 -17.28 -0.05 11.46
CA LYS A 92 -16.45 -0.60 12.56
C LYS A 92 -15.47 0.41 13.15
N TYR A 93 -14.89 1.28 12.33
CA TYR A 93 -14.02 2.36 12.80
C TYR A 93 -14.84 3.56 13.25
N TRP A 94 -15.96 3.84 12.60
CA TRP A 94 -16.85 4.94 12.98
C TRP A 94 -17.39 4.75 14.40
N THR A 95 -17.93 3.59 14.72
CA THR A 95 -18.52 3.28 16.03
C THR A 95 -17.48 3.08 17.13
N ARG A 96 -16.23 2.73 16.77
CA ARG A 96 -15.15 2.47 17.74
C ARG A 96 -14.67 3.73 18.46
N TYR A 97 -14.65 4.87 17.76
CA TYR A 97 -14.10 6.12 18.27
C TYR A 97 -15.24 7.09 18.61
N GLU A 98 -15.04 7.89 19.65
CA GLU A 98 -15.98 8.93 20.08
C GLU A 98 -16.19 9.99 19.00
N GLU A 99 -17.30 10.73 19.06
CA GLU A 99 -17.66 11.72 18.03
C GLU A 99 -16.71 12.93 17.99
N ASP A 100 -16.08 13.24 19.11
CA ASP A 100 -15.05 14.29 19.26
C ASP A 100 -13.64 13.80 18.95
N TRP A 101 -13.49 12.60 18.37
CA TRP A 101 -12.17 12.12 17.96
C TRP A 101 -11.59 13.00 16.85
N PHE A 102 -10.36 13.45 17.06
CA PHE A 102 -9.52 14.11 16.06
C PHE A 102 -8.27 13.28 15.79
N CYS A 103 -7.83 13.25 14.53
CA CYS A 103 -6.58 12.60 14.19
C CYS A 103 -5.41 13.35 14.87
N PRO A 104 -4.58 12.68 15.71
CA PRO A 104 -3.52 13.35 16.44
C PRO A 104 -2.38 13.85 15.53
N CYS A 105 -2.32 13.44 14.27
CA CYS A 105 -1.33 13.91 13.30
C CYS A 105 -1.87 15.08 12.46
N CYS A 106 -2.96 14.90 11.72
CA CYS A 106 -3.47 15.93 10.80
C CYS A 106 -4.57 16.82 11.38
N SER A 107 -5.02 16.57 12.61
CA SER A 107 -6.09 17.30 13.31
C SER A 107 -7.46 17.30 12.61
N ARG A 108 -7.68 16.45 11.59
CA ARG A 108 -9.00 16.24 10.99
C ARG A 108 -9.92 15.50 11.95
N ASP A 109 -11.19 15.89 11.98
CA ASP A 109 -12.24 15.13 12.66
C ASP A 109 -12.64 13.87 11.86
N LYS A 110 -13.58 13.10 12.40
CA LYS A 110 -14.10 11.87 11.74
C LYS A 110 -14.67 12.16 10.35
N TYR A 111 -15.46 13.22 10.22
CA TYR A 111 -16.17 13.55 8.98
C TYR A 111 -15.18 13.97 7.88
N ASP A 112 -14.21 14.83 8.21
CA ASP A 112 -13.14 15.27 7.32
C ASP A 112 -12.23 14.12 6.86
N CYS A 113 -12.12 13.05 7.66
CA CYS A 113 -11.41 11.83 7.30
C CYS A 113 -12.18 10.91 6.34
N VAL A 114 -13.49 11.13 6.14
CA VAL A 114 -14.30 10.34 5.20
C VAL A 114 -13.93 10.73 3.77
N ARG A 115 -13.37 9.80 2.99
CA ARG A 115 -12.95 10.08 1.61
C ARG A 115 -13.27 8.94 0.64
N PRO A 116 -13.35 9.17 -0.67
CA PRO A 116 -13.49 8.08 -1.63
C PRO A 116 -12.22 7.22 -1.71
N SER A 117 -12.43 6.00 -2.21
CA SER A 117 -11.36 5.05 -2.52
C SER A 117 -11.59 4.45 -3.90
N LYS A 118 -10.56 3.83 -4.50
CA LYS A 118 -10.71 3.15 -5.80
C LYS A 118 -11.81 2.08 -5.82
N LYS A 119 -12.07 1.44 -4.66
CA LYS A 119 -13.01 0.31 -4.55
C LYS A 119 -14.38 0.72 -4.02
N ASN A 120 -14.48 1.85 -3.33
CA ASN A 120 -15.65 2.21 -2.53
C ASN A 120 -15.90 3.70 -2.58
N SER A 121 -17.18 4.08 -2.63
CA SER A 121 -17.64 5.48 -2.69
C SER A 121 -17.10 6.32 -1.54
N TRP A 122 -17.08 5.75 -0.32
CA TRP A 122 -16.56 6.39 0.88
C TRP A 122 -15.87 5.38 1.79
N ILE A 123 -14.81 5.81 2.46
CA ILE A 123 -14.11 5.04 3.50
C ILE A 123 -13.80 5.95 4.70
N PHE A 124 -13.83 5.36 5.89
CA PHE A 124 -13.30 5.93 7.12
C PHE A 124 -12.55 4.81 7.84
N GLU A 125 -11.23 4.97 7.95
CA GLU A 125 -10.37 4.00 8.61
C GLU A 125 -9.42 4.72 9.55
N VAL A 126 -9.34 4.20 10.77
CA VAL A 126 -8.43 4.67 11.81
C VAL A 126 -7.59 3.48 12.25
N LYS A 127 -6.27 3.64 12.26
CA LYS A 127 -5.32 2.58 12.58
C LYS A 127 -4.25 3.12 13.52
N THR A 128 -3.58 2.22 14.23
CA THR A 128 -2.43 2.53 15.06
C THR A 128 -1.15 2.23 14.28
N ALA A 129 -0.10 3.01 14.51
CA ALA A 129 1.24 2.77 14.00
C ALA A 129 2.24 3.07 15.11
N TYR A 130 3.20 2.17 15.32
CA TYR A 130 4.32 2.44 16.21
C TYR A 130 5.14 3.61 15.65
N LEU A 131 5.35 4.62 16.49
CA LEU A 131 6.16 5.81 16.20
C LEU A 131 7.39 5.80 17.11
N PHE A 132 8.38 6.62 16.78
CA PHE A 132 9.56 6.80 17.62
C PHE A 132 9.23 7.74 18.79
N SER A 133 9.56 7.32 20.01
CA SER A 133 9.55 8.17 21.20
C SER A 133 10.97 8.66 21.48
N ILE A 134 11.15 9.99 21.47
CA ILE A 134 12.42 10.62 21.83
C ILE A 134 12.70 10.43 23.32
N GLU A 135 11.66 10.44 24.15
CA GLU A 135 11.76 10.33 25.61
C GLU A 135 12.24 8.94 26.04
N GLU A 136 11.64 7.91 25.45
CA GLU A 136 11.99 6.51 25.74
C GLU A 136 13.20 6.03 24.92
N MET A 137 13.64 6.83 23.94
CA MET A 137 14.62 6.44 22.93
C MET A 137 14.28 5.09 22.27
N ASN A 138 12.99 4.81 22.13
CA ASN A 138 12.46 3.52 21.69
C ASN A 138 11.11 3.72 20.97
N PHE A 139 10.48 2.62 20.56
CA PHE A 139 9.15 2.65 19.96
C PHE A 139 8.10 2.98 21.01
N ASP A 140 7.21 3.93 20.66
CA ASP A 140 6.09 4.35 21.49
C ASP A 140 5.25 3.15 21.93
N SER A 141 5.18 2.96 23.25
CA SER A 141 4.44 1.89 23.91
C SER A 141 2.91 2.05 23.79
N ASN A 142 2.42 3.27 23.51
CA ASN A 142 0.99 3.56 23.39
C ASN A 142 0.67 4.38 22.11
N PRO A 143 0.77 3.76 20.92
CA PRO A 143 0.63 4.48 19.66
C PRO A 143 -0.79 5.05 19.48
N ALA A 144 -0.87 6.38 19.39
CA ALA A 144 -2.14 7.07 19.20
C ALA A 144 -2.80 6.68 17.84
N PRO A 145 -4.12 6.40 17.83
CA PRO A 145 -4.83 6.04 16.61
C PRO A 145 -4.91 7.22 15.64
N MET A 146 -4.49 7.01 14.39
CA MET A 146 -4.48 8.02 13.33
C MET A 146 -5.39 7.65 12.17
N CYS A 147 -5.82 8.66 11.40
CA CYS A 147 -6.50 8.42 10.14
C CYS A 147 -5.61 7.62 9.17
N VAL A 148 -6.23 6.83 8.31
CA VAL A 148 -5.50 5.95 7.37
C VAL A 148 -4.52 6.70 6.48
N ASP A 149 -4.79 7.96 6.13
CA ASP A 149 -3.89 8.75 5.30
C ASP A 149 -2.59 9.11 6.02
N CYS A 150 -2.66 9.42 7.32
CA CYS A 150 -1.48 9.67 8.15
C CYS A 150 -0.66 8.38 8.36
N ILE A 151 -1.34 7.24 8.48
CA ILE A 151 -0.71 5.93 8.64
C ILE A 151 0.02 5.52 7.35
N ASP A 152 -0.64 5.65 6.20
CA ASP A 152 -0.04 5.34 4.90
C ASP A 152 1.19 6.23 4.64
N MET A 153 1.12 7.51 5.02
CA MET A 153 2.25 8.43 4.97
C MET A 153 3.39 7.95 5.87
N ALA A 154 3.13 7.68 7.16
CA ALA A 154 4.17 7.26 8.10
C ALA A 154 4.88 5.98 7.65
N LEU A 155 4.14 5.02 7.10
CA LEU A 155 4.71 3.79 6.56
C LEU A 155 5.60 4.04 5.34
N ASN A 156 5.16 4.88 4.40
CA ASN A 156 5.94 5.15 3.20
C ASN A 156 7.16 6.03 3.48
N PHE A 157 7.01 7.04 4.32
CA PHE A 157 8.12 7.89 4.74
C PHE A 157 9.15 7.09 5.53
N GLY A 158 8.71 6.23 6.43
CA GLY A 158 9.58 5.33 7.18
C GLY A 158 10.37 4.37 6.27
N ARG A 159 9.75 3.86 5.19
CA ARG A 159 10.45 3.03 4.20
C ARG A 159 11.53 3.81 3.46
N GLU A 160 11.26 5.06 3.09
CA GLU A 160 12.23 5.93 2.44
C GLU A 160 13.45 6.16 3.35
N VAL A 161 13.23 6.50 4.62
CA VAL A 161 14.29 6.66 5.62
C VAL A 161 15.09 5.38 5.83
N LEU A 162 14.42 4.23 5.96
CA LEU A 162 15.07 2.95 6.20
C LEU A 162 15.93 2.47 5.03
N GLU A 163 15.53 2.81 3.80
CA GLU A 163 16.36 2.54 2.64
C GLU A 163 17.62 3.41 2.66
N LEU A 164 17.45 4.73 2.89
CA LEU A 164 18.56 5.68 2.93
C LEU A 164 19.54 5.40 4.07
N SER A 165 19.08 4.81 5.18
CA SER A 165 19.95 4.43 6.29
C SER A 165 20.67 3.09 6.08
N GLY A 166 20.24 2.27 5.11
CA GLY A 166 20.73 0.90 4.95
C GLY A 166 20.32 -0.05 6.07
N LYS A 167 19.39 0.36 6.97
CA LYS A 167 18.94 -0.44 8.14
C LYS A 167 17.57 -1.10 7.91
N ARG A 168 17.13 -1.21 6.66
CA ARG A 168 15.79 -1.76 6.31
C ARG A 168 15.51 -3.14 6.88
N SER A 169 16.52 -4.00 7.00
CA SER A 169 16.41 -5.35 7.56
C SER A 169 16.31 -5.40 9.09
N MET A 170 16.72 -4.33 9.79
CA MET A 170 16.78 -4.29 11.26
C MET A 170 15.48 -3.80 11.89
N ILE A 171 14.63 -3.08 11.13
CA ILE A 171 13.41 -2.46 11.63
C ILE A 171 12.18 -3.00 10.90
N HIS A 172 11.35 -3.74 11.64
CA HIS A 172 10.14 -4.37 11.09
C HIS A 172 9.02 -3.37 10.78
N PHE A 173 8.83 -2.35 11.63
CA PHE A 173 7.76 -1.37 11.50
C PHE A 173 8.30 -0.07 10.91
N PRO A 174 8.05 0.25 9.62
CA PRO A 174 8.67 1.43 9.00
C PRO A 174 8.34 2.74 9.69
N SER A 175 7.10 2.90 10.18
CA SER A 175 6.66 4.12 10.86
C SER A 175 7.42 4.39 12.16
N SER A 176 8.05 3.38 12.77
CA SER A 176 8.65 3.50 14.10
C SER A 176 9.96 4.27 14.11
N VAL A 177 10.44 4.71 12.95
CA VAL A 177 11.59 5.63 12.83
C VAL A 177 11.18 7.10 12.89
N LEU A 178 9.88 7.39 12.84
CA LEU A 178 9.33 8.74 12.75
C LEU A 178 8.63 9.11 14.05
N THR A 179 8.79 10.36 14.47
CA THR A 179 8.06 10.92 15.61
C THR A 179 6.73 11.51 15.15
N LEU A 180 5.76 11.62 16.07
CA LEU A 180 4.49 12.30 15.77
C LEU A 180 4.70 13.77 15.37
N LYS A 181 5.69 14.43 15.98
CA LYS A 181 6.03 15.82 15.68
C LYS A 181 6.50 15.98 14.23
N GLU A 182 7.43 15.14 13.77
CA GLU A 182 7.92 15.15 12.38
C GLU A 182 6.78 14.94 11.38
N LEU A 183 5.86 14.01 11.68
CA LEU A 183 4.68 13.77 10.84
C LEU A 183 3.75 14.99 10.76
N ARG A 184 3.53 15.68 11.89
CA ARG A 184 2.71 16.92 11.96
C ARG A 184 3.31 18.05 11.13
N GLU A 185 4.64 18.16 11.10
CA GLU A 185 5.32 19.25 10.38
C GLU A 185 5.15 19.14 8.85
N ILE A 186 5.15 17.92 8.33
CA ILE A 186 5.14 17.64 6.89
C ILE A 186 3.75 17.54 6.27
N VAL A 187 2.72 17.21 7.07
CA VAL A 187 1.39 16.89 6.53
C VAL A 187 0.64 18.16 6.10
N ILE A 188 0.02 18.10 4.93
CA ILE A 188 -0.98 19.06 4.47
C ILE A 188 -2.33 18.35 4.49
N ALA A 189 -3.10 18.61 5.55
CA ALA A 189 -4.43 18.07 5.74
C ALA A 189 -5.37 18.54 4.61
N ARG A 190 -6.16 17.61 4.07
CA ARG A 190 -7.18 17.91 3.05
C ARG A 190 -8.47 17.17 3.41
N PRO A 191 -9.58 17.87 3.70
CA PRO A 191 -10.86 17.23 3.94
C PRO A 191 -11.27 16.34 2.76
N HIS A 192 -11.82 15.17 3.08
CA HIS A 192 -12.35 14.19 2.13
C HIS A 192 -11.38 13.75 1.03
N SER A 193 -10.09 13.99 1.21
CA SER A 193 -9.03 13.73 0.23
C SER A 193 -7.82 13.13 0.93
N GLN A 194 -6.94 12.49 0.15
CA GLN A 194 -5.63 12.06 0.67
C GLN A 194 -4.79 13.28 1.04
N HIS A 195 -3.79 13.13 1.91
CA HIS A 195 -2.90 14.24 2.25
C HIS A 195 -2.04 14.71 1.07
N LYS A 196 -1.57 15.95 1.15
CA LYS A 196 -0.36 16.42 0.45
C LYS A 196 0.77 16.55 1.48
N PHE A 197 1.99 16.76 0.99
CA PHE A 197 3.18 16.79 1.84
C PHE A 197 4.03 18.02 1.50
N LYS A 198 4.67 18.59 2.53
CA LYS A 198 5.66 19.65 2.36
C LYS A 198 7.02 19.02 2.03
N ASN A 199 7.26 18.76 0.74
CA ASN A 199 8.44 18.03 0.28
C ASN A 199 9.75 18.69 0.73
N GLU A 200 9.82 20.03 0.71
CA GLU A 200 10.98 20.79 1.20
C GLU A 200 11.31 20.50 2.68
N VAL A 201 10.28 20.36 3.52
CA VAL A 201 10.46 20.02 4.93
C VAL A 201 10.93 18.58 5.07
N ILE A 202 10.37 17.66 4.28
CA ILE A 202 10.79 16.25 4.27
C ILE A 202 12.27 16.14 3.91
N ASP A 203 12.72 16.81 2.83
CA ASP A 203 14.11 16.77 2.38
C ASP A 203 15.06 17.33 3.45
N ARG A 204 14.63 18.35 4.20
CA ARG A 204 15.40 18.91 5.32
C ARG A 204 15.55 17.94 6.50
N ILE A 205 14.49 17.23 6.89
CA ILE A 205 14.49 16.39 8.11
C ILE A 205 15.02 14.97 7.86
N ILE A 206 14.98 14.47 6.62
CA ILE A 206 15.47 13.11 6.29
C ILE A 206 16.88 12.83 6.84
N PRO A 207 17.90 13.69 6.63
CA PRO A 207 19.25 13.41 7.10
C PRO A 207 19.34 13.22 8.62
N GLU A 208 18.60 14.02 9.39
CA GLU A 208 18.56 13.93 10.85
C GLU A 208 17.92 12.62 11.32
N ILE A 209 16.80 12.22 10.69
CA ILE A 209 16.11 10.97 10.99
C ILE A 209 17.01 9.78 10.62
N VAL A 210 17.66 9.80 9.45
CA VAL A 210 18.59 8.74 9.03
C VAL A 210 19.73 8.60 10.04
N GLN A 211 20.33 9.70 10.47
CA GLN A 211 21.39 9.67 11.47
C GLN A 211 20.91 9.09 12.81
N ARG A 212 19.69 9.45 13.25
CA ARG A 212 19.06 8.87 14.44
C ARG A 212 18.87 7.37 14.31
N VAL A 213 18.35 6.89 13.17
CA VAL A 213 18.12 5.47 12.91
C VAL A 213 19.43 4.68 12.91
N VAL A 214 20.48 5.20 12.27
CA VAL A 214 21.80 4.55 12.26
C VAL A 214 22.33 4.41 13.69
N LYS A 215 22.34 5.50 14.47
CA LYS A 215 22.78 5.48 15.88
C LYS A 215 21.98 4.48 16.73
N PHE A 216 20.65 4.48 16.57
CA PHE A 216 19.78 3.56 17.30
C PHE A 216 20.12 2.10 16.95
N CYS A 217 20.18 1.77 15.67
CA CYS A 217 20.49 0.40 15.23
C CYS A 217 21.89 -0.05 15.62
N ASP A 218 22.89 0.83 15.59
CA ASP A 218 24.28 0.51 15.97
C ASP A 218 24.44 0.34 17.49
N SER A 219 23.49 0.86 18.28
CA SER A 219 23.45 0.66 19.74
C SER A 219 22.72 -0.61 20.18
N LEU A 220 22.05 -1.30 19.25
CA LEU A 220 21.40 -2.57 19.55
C LEU A 220 22.48 -3.68 19.68
N PRO A 221 22.41 -4.51 20.73
CA PRO A 221 23.37 -5.60 20.95
C PRO A 221 23.29 -6.71 19.91
#